data_AF-A0A6M1M6M5-F1
#
_entry.id   AF-A0A6M1M6M5-F1
#
_cell.length_a   1.000
_cell.length_b   1.000
_cell.length_c   1.000
_cell.angle_alpha   90.00
_cell.angle_beta   90.00
_cell.angle_gamma   90.00
#
_symmetry.space_group_name_H-M   'P 1'
#
loop_
_entity.id
_entity.type
_entity.pdbx_description
1 polymer ?
#
loop_
_entity_poly.entity_id
_entity_poly.type
_entity_poly.pdbx_seq_one_letter_code
_entity_poly.pdbx_strand_id
1 'polypeptide(L)'
;MPEFWVSSGHHLTRRDEGGGLVVTDELLLAYLARPELLPPDEACDAERALHAALLADPRRPVTPAEVAALADADARENWEMILAFRDRLLAARSVEAAYLDLVRRGASGTPPLFLNQLVHLILRNALDGCDDPYTLRAAELFFRPQRASLGDGTLLLADAELIDEAEGAGRPSPLVAMLGREPASELDVLTADTAWTYWSRSDAFSMALNLGSDPKSREGLARAIEAFIRHLLAVEVTIAPIAAIEDEDWRWFVGLDAEGTRIGNALWRGEAVDAATRERVLALFRLTIAEAPRADPRLGGKPVYLFLAMTPDRLVTMKPQNLIAGLPVTQTGEA
;
A
#
# COMPACT_ATOMS: atom_id res chain seq x y z
N MET A 1 -22.98 -3.98 -8.04
CA MET A 1 -21.58 -4.32 -8.33
C MET A 1 -21.10 -5.35 -7.33
N PRO A 2 -20.11 -6.18 -7.67
CA PRO A 2 -19.47 -7.05 -6.70
C PRO A 2 -18.83 -6.21 -5.59
N GLU A 3 -19.03 -6.61 -4.34
CA GLU A 3 -18.30 -6.03 -3.21
C GLU A 3 -16.90 -6.61 -3.17
N PHE A 4 -15.90 -5.82 -2.77
CA PHE A 4 -14.52 -6.26 -2.59
C PHE A 4 -13.87 -5.51 -1.43
N TRP A 5 -12.87 -6.14 -0.81
CA TRP A 5 -12.12 -5.60 0.33
C TRP A 5 -13.02 -5.03 1.43
N VAL A 6 -14.00 -5.83 1.90
CA VAL A 6 -14.84 -5.46 3.03
C VAL A 6 -14.00 -5.12 4.26
N SER A 7 -12.89 -5.85 4.43
CA SER A 7 -11.85 -5.67 5.46
C SER A 7 -11.12 -4.32 5.40
N SER A 8 -11.26 -3.54 4.33
CA SER A 8 -10.71 -2.17 4.26
C SER A 8 -11.34 -1.20 5.27
N GLY A 9 -12.55 -1.51 5.76
CA GLY A 9 -13.32 -0.61 6.62
C GLY A 9 -14.06 0.49 5.84
N HIS A 10 -14.11 0.41 4.50
CA HIS A 10 -14.82 1.40 3.67
C HIS A 10 -16.31 1.56 4.03
N HIS A 11 -16.96 0.48 4.48
CA HIS A 11 -18.35 0.51 4.95
C HIS A 11 -18.55 1.28 6.27
N LEU A 12 -17.47 1.57 7.00
CA LEU A 12 -17.50 2.35 8.23
C LEU A 12 -17.41 3.86 7.97
N THR A 13 -17.10 4.28 6.73
CA THR A 13 -16.90 5.69 6.37
C THR A 13 -18.01 6.20 5.47
N ARG A 14 -17.98 7.50 5.15
CA ARG A 14 -18.87 8.15 4.18
C ARG A 14 -18.05 9.11 3.33
N ARG A 15 -18.45 9.30 2.07
CA ARG A 15 -17.85 10.31 1.20
C ARG A 15 -18.31 11.72 1.59
N ASP A 16 -17.39 12.68 1.58
CA ASP A 16 -17.70 14.11 1.57
C ASP A 16 -18.08 14.59 0.16
N GLU A 17 -18.34 15.89 -0.01
CA GLU A 17 -18.67 16.47 -1.32
C GLU A 17 -17.52 16.37 -2.35
N GLY A 18 -16.27 16.28 -1.89
CA GLY A 18 -15.09 16.08 -2.73
C GLY A 18 -14.82 14.61 -3.08
N GLY A 19 -15.59 13.68 -2.51
CA GLY A 19 -15.42 12.24 -2.69
C GLY A 19 -14.42 11.58 -1.74
N GLY A 20 -13.79 12.36 -0.85
CA GLY A 20 -12.90 11.85 0.19
C GLY A 20 -13.68 11.21 1.35
N LEU A 21 -13.06 10.28 2.07
CA LEU A 21 -13.70 9.56 3.16
C LEU A 21 -13.64 10.35 4.46
N VAL A 22 -14.79 10.68 5.02
CA VAL A 22 -14.92 11.32 6.33
C VAL A 22 -14.52 10.34 7.43
N VAL A 23 -13.77 10.84 8.42
CA VAL A 23 -13.43 10.10 9.63
C VAL A 23 -14.66 10.01 10.53
N THR A 24 -15.23 8.82 10.66
CA THR A 24 -16.44 8.52 11.42
C THR A 24 -16.13 7.92 12.79
N ASP A 25 -17.12 7.90 13.69
CA ASP A 25 -16.96 7.24 14.99
C ASP A 25 -16.77 5.73 14.80
N GLU A 26 -17.46 5.12 13.84
CA GLU A 26 -17.34 3.70 13.50
C GLU A 26 -15.93 3.32 13.03
N LEU A 27 -15.27 4.18 12.24
CA LEU A 27 -13.88 3.96 11.83
C LEU A 27 -12.94 4.01 13.04
N LEU A 28 -13.11 5.00 13.92
CA LEU A 28 -12.27 5.13 15.12
C LEU A 28 -12.47 3.97 16.10
N LEU A 29 -13.70 3.51 16.27
CA LEU A 29 -14.01 2.34 17.08
C LEU A 29 -13.37 1.07 16.51
N ALA A 30 -13.29 0.91 15.18
CA ALA A 30 -12.61 -0.23 14.57
C ALA A 30 -11.10 -0.23 14.86
N TYR A 31 -10.46 0.94 14.98
CA TYR A 31 -9.08 1.02 15.45
C TYR A 31 -8.98 0.61 16.93
N LEU A 32 -9.85 1.12 17.79
CA LEU A 32 -9.85 0.81 19.23
C LEU A 32 -10.17 -0.66 19.53
N ALA A 33 -10.91 -1.34 18.65
CA ALA A 33 -11.26 -2.75 18.80
C ALA A 33 -10.10 -3.71 18.43
N ARG A 34 -8.97 -3.19 17.96
CA ARG A 34 -7.82 -4.00 17.58
C ARG A 34 -7.18 -4.67 18.81
N PRO A 35 -6.72 -5.93 18.71
CA PRO A 35 -6.12 -6.65 19.83
C PRO A 35 -4.96 -5.91 20.50
N GLU A 36 -4.18 -5.15 19.73
CA GLU A 36 -3.04 -4.38 20.24
C GLU A 36 -3.44 -3.19 21.13
N LEU A 37 -4.71 -2.77 21.09
CA LEU A 37 -5.26 -1.64 21.85
C LEU A 37 -6.31 -2.06 22.88
N LEU A 38 -6.70 -3.33 22.89
CA LEU A 38 -7.53 -3.90 23.93
C LEU A 38 -6.69 -3.99 25.22
N PRO A 39 -7.09 -3.30 26.31
CA PRO A 39 -6.36 -3.41 27.57
C PRO A 39 -6.33 -4.87 28.02
N PRO A 40 -5.14 -5.43 28.33
CA PRO A 40 -5.04 -6.80 28.82
C PRO A 40 -5.69 -6.95 30.20
N ASP A 41 -5.87 -8.19 30.66
CA ASP A 41 -6.52 -8.48 31.95
C ASP A 41 -5.78 -7.80 33.13
N GLU A 42 -4.46 -7.73 33.04
CA GLU A 42 -3.55 -7.10 34.01
C GLU A 42 -3.44 -5.58 33.88
N ALA A 43 -4.13 -4.95 32.93
CA ALA A 43 -4.10 -3.49 32.73
C ALA A 43 -4.41 -2.74 34.03
N CYS A 44 -3.98 -1.49 34.14
CA CYS A 44 -4.34 -0.66 35.29
C CYS A 44 -5.75 -0.07 35.13
N ASP A 45 -6.35 0.39 36.23
CA ASP A 45 -7.70 0.99 36.19
C ASP A 45 -7.76 2.25 35.32
N ALA A 46 -6.67 3.02 35.26
CA ALA A 46 -6.56 4.20 34.42
C ALA A 46 -6.64 3.84 32.92
N GLU A 47 -5.97 2.76 32.51
CA GLU A 47 -6.00 2.28 31.13
C GLU A 47 -7.39 1.78 30.73
N ARG A 48 -8.00 0.94 31.57
CA ARG A 48 -9.36 0.45 31.36
C ARG A 48 -10.37 1.60 31.27
N ALA A 49 -10.23 2.60 32.13
CA ALA A 49 -11.07 3.79 32.12
C ALA A 49 -10.86 4.64 30.86
N LEU A 50 -9.61 4.83 30.42
CA LEU A 50 -9.28 5.54 29.18
C LEU A 50 -9.91 4.84 27.97
N HIS A 51 -9.71 3.53 27.85
CA HIS A 51 -10.28 2.72 26.78
C HIS A 51 -11.82 2.77 26.79
N ALA A 52 -12.45 2.55 27.93
CA ALA A 52 -13.91 2.59 28.04
C ALA A 52 -14.50 3.98 27.69
N ALA A 53 -13.83 5.06 28.10
CA ALA A 53 -14.24 6.41 27.75
C ALA A 53 -14.14 6.68 26.25
N LEU A 54 -13.13 6.12 25.58
CA LEU A 54 -12.96 6.25 24.12
C LEU A 54 -13.92 5.36 23.33
N LEU A 55 -14.33 4.21 23.86
CA LEU A 55 -15.41 3.43 23.25
C LEU A 55 -16.77 4.16 23.32
N ALA A 56 -16.99 4.96 24.36
CA ALA A 56 -18.22 5.76 24.51
C ALA A 56 -18.20 7.03 23.65
N ASP A 57 -17.05 7.71 23.56
CA ASP A 57 -16.85 8.91 22.74
C ASP A 57 -15.46 8.85 22.07
N PRO A 58 -15.37 8.27 20.85
CA PRO A 58 -14.09 8.05 20.16
C PRO A 58 -13.35 9.34 19.82
N ARG A 59 -14.08 10.46 19.71
CA ARG A 59 -13.54 11.78 19.36
C ARG A 59 -13.17 12.63 20.55
N ARG A 60 -13.42 12.16 21.79
CA ARG A 60 -13.10 12.96 22.97
C ARG A 60 -11.60 13.31 23.01
N PRO A 61 -11.25 14.52 23.44
CA PRO A 61 -9.86 14.86 23.72
C PRO A 61 -9.34 13.98 24.86
N VAL A 62 -8.07 13.59 24.78
CA VAL A 62 -7.34 12.88 25.83
C VAL A 62 -6.16 13.75 26.24
N THR A 63 -6.05 14.03 27.53
CA THR A 63 -4.97 14.87 28.06
C THR A 63 -3.70 14.06 28.28
N PRO A 64 -2.50 14.68 28.20
CA PRO A 64 -1.25 14.00 28.55
C PRO A 64 -1.24 13.42 29.98
N ALA A 65 -1.99 14.03 30.90
CA ALA A 65 -2.12 13.56 32.28
C ALA A 65 -2.89 12.23 32.39
N GLU A 66 -3.90 12.00 31.54
CA GLU A 66 -4.61 10.72 31.47
C GLU A 66 -3.67 9.61 31.02
N VAL A 67 -2.83 9.88 30.00
CA VAL A 67 -1.85 8.89 29.53
C VAL A 67 -0.75 8.66 30.56
N ALA A 68 -0.23 9.71 31.20
CA ALA A 68 0.78 9.59 32.26
C ALA A 68 0.30 8.79 33.49
N ALA A 69 -1.02 8.66 33.69
CA ALA A 69 -1.60 7.88 34.78
C ALA A 69 -1.58 6.36 34.54
N LEU A 70 -1.34 5.91 33.30
CA LEU A 70 -1.17 4.48 33.02
C LEU A 70 0.09 3.98 33.71
N ALA A 71 0.02 2.80 34.32
CA ALA A 71 1.14 2.26 35.10
C ALA A 71 2.27 1.74 34.20
N ASP A 72 1.91 1.02 33.14
CA ASP A 72 2.85 0.41 32.19
C ASP A 72 3.41 1.45 31.22
N ALA A 73 4.73 1.45 31.04
CA ALA A 73 5.42 2.35 30.10
C ALA A 73 5.12 1.98 28.64
N ASP A 74 5.05 0.70 28.33
CA ASP A 74 4.83 0.24 26.96
C ASP A 74 3.38 0.56 26.53
N ALA A 75 2.42 0.41 27.45
CA ALA A 75 1.05 0.86 27.23
C ALA A 75 0.98 2.37 26.99
N ARG A 76 1.72 3.20 27.75
CA ARG A 76 1.78 4.65 27.51
C ARG A 76 2.26 4.98 26.10
N GLU A 77 3.35 4.37 25.66
CA GLU A 77 3.89 4.58 24.31
C GLU A 77 2.88 4.20 23.22
N ASN A 78 2.19 3.06 23.37
CA ASN A 78 1.15 2.62 22.45
C ASN A 78 -0.05 3.59 22.42
N TRP A 79 -0.49 4.07 23.58
CA TRP A 79 -1.57 5.05 23.69
C TRP A 79 -1.20 6.40 23.08
N GLU A 80 0.01 6.91 23.34
CA GLU A 80 0.51 8.15 22.73
C GLU A 80 0.50 8.04 21.19
N MET A 81 0.95 6.90 20.68
CA MET A 81 1.02 6.62 19.25
C MET A 81 -0.36 6.60 18.58
N ILE A 82 -1.33 5.85 19.13
CA ILE A 82 -2.68 5.79 18.55
C ILE A 82 -3.42 7.12 18.68
N LEU A 83 -3.26 7.83 19.80
CA LEU A 83 -3.90 9.13 20.00
C LEU A 83 -3.35 10.17 19.03
N ALA A 84 -2.02 10.21 18.83
CA ALA A 84 -1.41 11.10 17.85
C ALA A 84 -1.90 10.81 16.42
N PHE A 85 -2.02 9.52 16.06
CA PHE A 85 -2.58 9.11 14.77
C PHE A 85 -4.05 9.53 14.62
N ARG A 86 -4.89 9.22 15.62
CA ARG A 86 -6.31 9.57 15.67
C ARG A 86 -6.53 11.08 15.55
N ASP A 87 -5.78 11.87 16.31
CA ASP A 87 -5.93 13.32 16.33
C ASP A 87 -5.55 13.92 14.97
N ARG A 88 -4.59 13.31 14.27
CA ARG A 88 -4.21 13.68 12.90
C ARG A 88 -5.30 13.34 11.89
N LEU A 89 -5.98 12.20 12.03
CA LEU A 89 -7.17 11.88 11.23
C LEU A 89 -8.28 12.89 11.47
N LEU A 90 -8.58 13.21 12.74
CA LEU A 90 -9.64 14.15 13.12
C LEU A 90 -9.37 15.61 12.71
N ALA A 91 -8.10 16.00 12.63
CA ALA A 91 -7.70 17.33 12.17
C ALA A 91 -7.83 17.51 10.65
N ALA A 92 -7.90 16.41 9.89
CA ALA A 92 -8.07 16.44 8.45
C ALA A 92 -9.54 16.41 8.05
N ARG A 93 -9.87 16.97 6.88
CA ARG A 93 -11.23 16.91 6.32
C ARG A 93 -11.64 15.50 5.90
N SER A 94 -10.68 14.67 5.55
CA SER A 94 -10.87 13.31 5.04
C SER A 94 -9.66 12.42 5.35
N VAL A 95 -9.84 11.11 5.23
CA VAL A 95 -8.77 10.11 5.33
C VAL A 95 -7.68 10.36 4.29
N GLU A 96 -8.07 10.68 3.05
CA GLU A 96 -7.16 11.06 1.97
C GLU A 96 -6.31 12.28 2.35
N ALA A 97 -6.94 13.32 2.88
CA ALA A 97 -6.24 14.53 3.32
C ALA A 97 -5.26 14.23 4.49
N ALA A 98 -5.65 13.38 5.43
CA ALA A 98 -4.76 12.95 6.51
C ALA A 98 -3.56 12.15 5.99
N TYR A 99 -3.78 11.26 5.02
CA TYR A 99 -2.71 10.49 4.39
C TYR A 99 -1.74 11.38 3.60
N LEU A 100 -2.26 12.35 2.83
CA LEU A 100 -1.44 13.34 2.14
C LEU A 100 -0.61 14.19 3.12
N ASP A 101 -1.21 14.59 4.25
CA ASP A 101 -0.48 15.31 5.31
C ASP A 101 0.64 14.46 5.91
N LEU A 102 0.37 13.18 6.22
CA LEU A 102 1.37 12.22 6.70
C LEU A 102 2.55 12.08 5.73
N VAL A 103 2.28 11.98 4.43
CA VAL A 103 3.35 11.85 3.42
C VAL A 103 4.15 13.15 3.27
N ARG A 104 3.49 14.31 3.27
CA ARG A 104 4.13 15.61 2.99
C ARG A 104 4.86 16.22 4.19
N ARG A 105 4.30 16.07 5.39
CA ARG A 105 4.86 16.64 6.63
C ARG A 105 5.62 15.61 7.47
N GLY A 106 5.58 14.35 7.07
CA GLY A 106 6.25 13.25 7.74
C GLY A 106 5.30 12.43 8.63
N ALA A 107 5.51 11.11 8.58
CA ALA A 107 4.75 10.11 9.33
C ALA A 107 5.50 9.64 10.60
N SER A 108 6.38 10.49 11.15
CA SER A 108 7.14 10.13 12.36
C SER A 108 6.17 9.79 13.50
N GLY A 109 6.41 8.66 14.16
CA GLY A 109 5.53 8.12 15.20
C GLY A 109 4.28 7.41 14.69
N THR A 110 4.01 7.34 13.37
CA THR A 110 2.91 6.53 12.83
C THR A 110 3.43 5.17 12.34
N PRO A 111 2.95 4.05 12.89
CA PRO A 111 3.30 2.71 12.42
C PRO A 111 3.05 2.52 10.92
N PRO A 112 3.94 1.81 10.20
CA PRO A 112 3.71 1.45 8.79
C PRO A 112 2.38 0.72 8.57
N LEU A 113 1.93 -0.08 9.54
CA LEU A 113 0.65 -0.80 9.47
C LEU A 113 -0.55 0.14 9.32
N PHE A 114 -0.55 1.28 10.02
CA PHE A 114 -1.62 2.27 9.88
C PHE A 114 -1.58 2.96 8.53
N LEU A 115 -0.39 3.25 7.99
CA LEU A 115 -0.26 3.78 6.63
C LEU A 115 -0.82 2.80 5.59
N ASN A 116 -0.51 1.51 5.73
CA ASN A 116 -1.05 0.47 4.84
C ASN A 116 -2.57 0.37 4.94
N GLN A 117 -3.14 0.48 6.15
CA GLN A 117 -4.58 0.48 6.33
C GLN A 117 -5.25 1.71 5.69
N LEU A 118 -4.64 2.90 5.83
CA LEU A 118 -5.15 4.10 5.13
C LEU A 118 -5.11 3.91 3.62
N VAL A 119 -4.01 3.37 3.08
CA VAL A 119 -3.90 3.08 1.64
C VAL A 119 -4.95 2.07 1.18
N HIS A 120 -5.20 1.01 1.95
CA HIS A 120 -6.23 0.01 1.64
C HIS A 120 -7.62 0.65 1.55
N LEU A 121 -7.97 1.48 2.54
CA LEU A 121 -9.22 2.22 2.59
C LEU A 121 -9.36 3.23 1.44
N ILE A 122 -8.31 3.98 1.14
CA ILE A 122 -8.25 4.95 0.04
C ILE A 122 -8.38 4.26 -1.32
N LEU A 123 -7.69 3.14 -1.54
CA LEU A 123 -7.79 2.40 -2.80
C LEU A 123 -9.16 1.77 -3.00
N ARG A 124 -9.79 1.27 -1.92
CA ARG A 124 -11.18 0.80 -2.00
C ARG A 124 -12.12 1.90 -2.49
N ASN A 125 -11.89 3.14 -2.04
CA ASN A 125 -12.63 4.32 -2.48
C ASN A 125 -12.30 4.69 -3.94
N ALA A 126 -11.02 4.78 -4.28
CA ALA A 126 -10.51 5.19 -5.59
C ALA A 126 -10.88 4.22 -6.73
N LEU A 127 -11.04 2.93 -6.40
CA LEU A 127 -11.40 1.85 -7.32
C LEU A 127 -12.89 1.49 -7.24
N ASP A 128 -13.71 2.31 -6.57
CA ASP A 128 -15.14 2.14 -6.64
C ASP A 128 -15.63 2.30 -8.08
N GLY A 129 -16.42 1.34 -8.55
CA GLY A 129 -16.81 1.21 -9.95
C GLY A 129 -15.94 0.24 -10.76
N CYS A 130 -14.77 -0.18 -10.26
CA CYS A 130 -13.89 -1.09 -10.96
C CYS A 130 -14.50 -2.50 -11.05
N ASP A 131 -14.54 -3.06 -12.25
CA ASP A 131 -15.07 -4.38 -12.57
C ASP A 131 -13.98 -5.34 -13.10
N ASP A 132 -12.71 -4.93 -13.06
CA ASP A 132 -11.56 -5.70 -13.52
C ASP A 132 -10.77 -6.33 -12.35
N PRO A 133 -10.84 -7.66 -12.15
CA PRO A 133 -10.07 -8.36 -11.13
C PRO A 133 -8.56 -8.18 -11.22
N TYR A 134 -8.00 -7.94 -12.41
CA TYR A 134 -6.55 -7.72 -12.56
C TYR A 134 -6.11 -6.41 -11.92
N THR A 135 -6.87 -5.33 -12.16
CA THR A 135 -6.64 -4.03 -11.51
C THR A 135 -6.77 -4.15 -9.99
N LEU A 136 -7.81 -4.81 -9.50
CA LEU A 136 -8.03 -4.99 -8.07
C LEU A 136 -6.91 -5.83 -7.44
N ARG A 137 -6.62 -7.02 -7.97
CA ARG A 137 -5.55 -7.87 -7.43
C ARG A 137 -4.19 -7.17 -7.43
N ALA A 138 -3.86 -6.43 -8.50
CA ALA A 138 -2.62 -5.68 -8.58
C ALA A 138 -2.56 -4.51 -7.59
N ALA A 139 -3.69 -3.87 -7.28
CA ALA A 139 -3.76 -2.79 -6.30
C ALA A 139 -3.47 -3.26 -4.86
N GLU A 140 -3.60 -4.55 -4.55
CA GLU A 140 -3.22 -5.11 -3.24
C GLU A 140 -1.73 -4.91 -2.91
N LEU A 141 -0.86 -4.80 -3.93
CA LEU A 141 0.57 -4.53 -3.75
C LEU A 141 0.83 -3.22 -2.98
N PHE A 142 -0.11 -2.27 -3.02
CA PHE A 142 0.04 -0.96 -2.39
C PHE A 142 -0.02 -1.04 -0.86
N PHE A 143 -0.73 -2.03 -0.30
CA PHE A 143 -0.97 -2.14 1.14
C PHE A 143 -0.60 -3.49 1.72
N ARG A 144 -0.28 -4.50 0.90
CA ARG A 144 0.19 -5.83 1.35
C ARG A 144 1.54 -6.19 0.72
N PRO A 145 2.57 -6.50 1.52
CA PRO A 145 3.82 -7.05 0.99
C PRO A 145 3.57 -8.35 0.22
N GLN A 146 4.33 -8.57 -0.85
CA GLN A 146 4.21 -9.77 -1.68
C GLN A 146 5.51 -10.57 -1.68
N ARG A 147 5.40 -11.90 -1.70
CA ARG A 147 6.50 -12.83 -1.96
C ARG A 147 6.57 -13.11 -3.46
N ALA A 148 7.75 -12.89 -4.04
CA ALA A 148 8.02 -13.24 -5.43
C ALA A 148 8.50 -14.69 -5.55
N SER A 149 7.85 -15.45 -6.43
CA SER A 149 8.19 -16.82 -6.80
C SER A 149 8.58 -16.86 -8.27
N LEU A 150 9.63 -17.63 -8.56
CA LEU A 150 10.17 -17.83 -9.90
C LEU A 150 10.08 -19.32 -10.23
N GLY A 151 8.88 -19.79 -10.56
CA GLY A 151 8.59 -21.16 -10.98
C GLY A 151 8.33 -21.24 -12.48
N ASP A 152 8.88 -22.24 -13.17
CA ASP A 152 8.66 -22.50 -14.61
C ASP A 152 8.84 -21.27 -15.53
N GLY A 153 9.78 -20.39 -15.18
CA GLY A 153 10.08 -19.15 -15.93
C GLY A 153 9.04 -18.04 -15.78
N THR A 154 8.09 -18.19 -14.85
CA THR A 154 7.02 -17.22 -14.61
C THR A 154 7.20 -16.56 -13.24
N LEU A 155 7.22 -15.23 -13.23
CA LEU A 155 7.22 -14.44 -12.00
C LEU A 155 5.81 -14.32 -11.44
N LEU A 156 5.57 -14.95 -10.29
CA LEU A 156 4.33 -14.88 -9.53
C LEU A 156 4.54 -14.05 -8.27
N LEU A 157 3.55 -13.21 -7.94
CA LEU A 157 3.47 -12.47 -6.68
C LEU A 157 2.32 -13.01 -5.85
N ALA A 158 2.64 -13.48 -4.65
CA ALA A 158 1.68 -13.96 -3.67
C ALA A 158 1.72 -13.10 -2.41
N ASP A 159 0.62 -13.08 -1.65
CA ASP A 159 0.59 -12.36 -0.39
C ASP A 159 1.64 -12.90 0.59
N ALA A 160 2.50 -12.03 1.13
CA ALA A 160 3.60 -12.48 1.97
C ALA A 160 3.11 -13.10 3.29
N GLU A 161 2.03 -12.57 3.88
CA GLU A 161 1.48 -13.09 5.14
C GLU A 161 0.96 -14.51 4.96
N LEU A 162 0.20 -14.77 3.89
CA LEU A 162 -0.26 -16.13 3.57
C LEU A 162 0.88 -17.12 3.31
N ILE A 163 1.95 -16.68 2.65
CA ILE A 163 3.13 -17.53 2.42
C ILE A 163 3.85 -17.81 3.74
N ASP A 164 4.06 -16.79 4.56
CA ASP A 164 4.72 -16.93 5.86
C ASP A 164 3.90 -17.82 6.82
N GLU A 165 2.57 -17.72 6.78
CA GLU A 165 1.65 -18.61 7.52
C GLU A 165 1.70 -20.06 7.02
N ALA A 166 1.69 -20.26 5.69
CA ALA A 166 1.78 -21.59 5.09
C ALA A 166 3.15 -22.26 5.34
N GLU A 167 4.22 -21.46 5.36
CA GLU A 167 5.56 -21.90 5.76
C GLU A 167 5.66 -22.13 7.27
N GLY A 168 4.89 -21.38 8.06
CA GLY A 168 4.52 -21.60 9.45
C GLY A 168 5.67 -21.77 10.44
N ALA A 169 5.87 -20.77 11.33
CA ALA A 169 6.34 -20.95 12.72
C ALA A 169 7.46 -21.98 13.02
N GLY A 170 8.37 -22.22 12.08
CA GLY A 170 9.39 -23.26 12.18
C GLY A 170 10.09 -23.43 10.85
N ARG A 171 11.40 -23.14 10.85
CA ARG A 171 12.34 -23.27 9.73
C ARG A 171 11.91 -24.31 8.69
N PRO A 172 12.03 -24.01 7.38
CA PRO A 172 11.69 -24.98 6.34
C PRO A 172 12.40 -26.30 6.65
N SER A 173 11.61 -27.38 6.79
CA SER A 173 12.17 -28.72 6.92
C SER A 173 13.13 -28.91 5.73
N PRO A 174 14.38 -29.35 5.97
CA PRO A 174 15.34 -29.56 4.88
C PRO A 174 14.78 -30.44 3.76
N LEU A 175 13.82 -31.33 4.06
CA LEU A 175 13.11 -32.14 3.08
C LEU A 175 12.17 -31.33 2.16
N VAL A 176 11.47 -30.32 2.67
CA VAL A 176 10.60 -29.45 1.85
C VAL A 176 11.44 -28.60 0.90
N ALA A 177 12.56 -28.06 1.39
CA ALA A 177 13.55 -27.38 0.55
C ALA A 177 14.18 -28.32 -0.50
N MET A 178 14.40 -29.60 -0.18
CA MET A 178 14.90 -30.61 -1.12
C MET A 178 13.84 -31.08 -2.14
N LEU A 179 12.55 -30.95 -1.84
CA LEU A 179 11.44 -31.31 -2.72
C LEU A 179 11.06 -30.20 -3.71
N GLY A 180 11.65 -29.00 -3.59
CA GLY A 180 11.49 -27.91 -4.56
C GLY A 180 10.08 -27.34 -4.67
N ARG A 181 9.22 -27.57 -3.67
CA ARG A 181 7.86 -26.99 -3.65
C ARG A 181 7.92 -25.57 -3.11
N GLU A 182 7.77 -24.58 -3.98
CA GLU A 182 7.57 -23.19 -3.55
C GLU A 182 6.11 -23.03 -3.10
N PRO A 183 5.82 -22.59 -1.86
CA PRO A 183 4.44 -22.45 -1.35
C PRO A 183 3.55 -21.56 -2.23
N ALA A 184 4.15 -20.59 -2.92
CA ALA A 184 3.45 -19.74 -3.89
C ALA A 184 2.83 -20.52 -5.06
N SER A 185 3.30 -21.74 -5.36
CA SER A 185 2.73 -22.63 -6.39
C SER A 185 1.44 -23.33 -5.97
N GLU A 186 1.09 -23.30 -4.68
CA GLU A 186 -0.17 -23.85 -4.16
C GLU A 186 -1.32 -22.84 -4.18
N LEU A 187 -1.03 -21.55 -4.41
CA LEU A 187 -2.03 -20.50 -4.52
C LEU A 187 -2.63 -20.44 -5.93
N ASP A 188 -3.94 -20.20 -5.99
CA ASP A 188 -4.63 -20.06 -7.27
C ASP A 188 -4.15 -18.81 -8.01
N VAL A 189 -3.62 -18.99 -9.22
CA VAL A 189 -3.14 -17.88 -10.05
C VAL A 189 -4.31 -17.18 -10.71
N LEU A 190 -4.28 -15.84 -10.73
CA LEU A 190 -5.20 -15.02 -11.49
C LEU A 190 -4.94 -15.19 -12.99
N THR A 191 -5.91 -15.79 -13.69
CA THR A 191 -5.92 -15.99 -15.14
C THR A 191 -7.29 -15.61 -15.70
N ALA A 192 -7.43 -15.59 -17.03
CA ALA A 192 -8.72 -15.32 -17.66
C ALA A 192 -9.83 -16.30 -17.21
N ASP A 193 -9.48 -17.55 -16.91
CA ASP A 193 -10.45 -18.58 -16.51
C ASP A 193 -10.79 -18.53 -15.02
N THR A 194 -9.89 -18.01 -14.18
CA THR A 194 -10.07 -17.93 -12.72
C THR A 194 -10.47 -16.53 -12.23
N ALA A 195 -10.34 -15.49 -13.04
CA ALA A 195 -10.56 -14.10 -12.65
C ALA A 195 -11.93 -13.82 -12.03
N TRP A 196 -12.98 -14.50 -12.50
CA TRP A 196 -14.33 -14.34 -11.95
C TRP A 196 -14.44 -14.77 -10.48
N THR A 197 -13.53 -15.62 -9.99
CA THR A 197 -13.50 -16.07 -8.58
C THR A 197 -12.87 -15.06 -7.63
N TYR A 198 -12.19 -14.03 -8.14
CA TYR A 198 -11.51 -13.03 -7.33
C TYR A 198 -12.44 -12.35 -6.32
N TRP A 199 -13.68 -12.06 -6.72
CA TRP A 199 -14.64 -11.35 -5.89
C TRP A 199 -14.97 -12.05 -4.57
N SER A 200 -15.02 -13.38 -4.54
CA SER A 200 -15.26 -14.13 -3.29
C SER A 200 -13.99 -14.34 -2.47
N ARG A 201 -12.83 -13.87 -2.96
CA ARG A 201 -11.50 -14.08 -2.41
C ARG A 201 -10.78 -12.78 -2.08
N SER A 202 -11.36 -11.63 -2.40
CA SER A 202 -10.71 -10.32 -2.26
C SER A 202 -10.25 -10.05 -0.84
N ASP A 203 -11.01 -10.50 0.16
CA ASP A 203 -10.68 -10.34 1.58
C ASP A 203 -9.74 -11.41 2.12
N ALA A 204 -9.57 -12.52 1.39
CA ALA A 204 -8.62 -13.58 1.72
C ALA A 204 -7.24 -13.32 1.11
N PHE A 205 -7.12 -12.41 0.14
CA PHE A 205 -5.87 -12.09 -0.58
C PHE A 205 -5.15 -13.31 -1.17
N SER A 206 -5.91 -14.36 -1.49
CA SER A 206 -5.38 -15.72 -1.71
C SER A 206 -5.05 -16.05 -3.16
N MET A 207 -5.15 -15.10 -4.09
CA MET A 207 -4.80 -15.31 -5.49
C MET A 207 -3.37 -14.84 -5.77
N ALA A 208 -2.60 -15.58 -6.55
CA ALA A 208 -1.29 -15.14 -7.03
C ALA A 208 -1.44 -14.28 -8.30
N LEU A 209 -0.64 -13.23 -8.43
CA LEU A 209 -0.58 -12.36 -9.61
C LEU A 209 0.61 -12.76 -10.49
N ASN A 210 0.34 -13.15 -11.73
CA ASN A 210 1.40 -13.41 -12.71
C ASN A 210 1.89 -12.10 -13.33
N LEU A 211 2.89 -11.46 -12.73
CA LEU A 211 3.45 -10.21 -13.23
C LEU A 211 4.44 -10.41 -14.39
N GLY A 212 5.03 -11.60 -14.49
CA GLY A 212 6.07 -11.92 -15.46
C GLY A 212 5.56 -12.11 -16.89
N SER A 213 4.63 -13.04 -17.10
CA SER A 213 4.20 -13.43 -18.45
C SER A 213 2.83 -12.91 -18.86
N ASP A 214 1.94 -12.57 -17.91
CA ASP A 214 0.61 -12.04 -18.23
C ASP A 214 0.62 -10.50 -18.40
N PRO A 215 0.37 -9.95 -19.61
CA PRO A 215 0.28 -8.51 -19.82
C PRO A 215 -0.84 -7.85 -19.00
N LYS A 216 -1.96 -8.55 -18.75
CA LYS A 216 -3.10 -8.00 -18.01
C LYS A 216 -2.76 -7.66 -16.56
N SER A 217 -1.87 -8.44 -15.93
CA SER A 217 -1.38 -8.16 -14.58
C SER A 217 -0.62 -6.84 -14.51
N ARG A 218 0.24 -6.56 -15.51
CA ARG A 218 0.98 -5.30 -15.58
C ARG A 218 0.08 -4.13 -15.95
N GLU A 219 -0.85 -4.34 -16.88
CA GLU A 219 -1.86 -3.34 -17.22
C GLU A 219 -2.75 -3.00 -16.02
N GLY A 220 -3.19 -4.00 -15.25
CA GLY A 220 -3.95 -3.82 -14.02
C GLY A 220 -3.18 -3.02 -12.97
N LEU A 221 -1.89 -3.29 -12.77
CA LEU A 221 -1.05 -2.46 -11.88
C LEU A 221 -0.95 -1.01 -12.39
N ALA A 222 -0.80 -0.81 -13.71
CA ALA A 222 -0.80 0.52 -14.30
C ALA A 222 -2.13 1.25 -14.05
N ARG A 223 -3.28 0.59 -14.23
CA ARG A 223 -4.62 1.15 -13.95
C ARG A 223 -4.79 1.50 -12.47
N ALA A 224 -4.30 0.65 -11.56
CA ALA A 224 -4.33 0.92 -10.13
C ALA A 224 -3.52 2.17 -9.75
N ILE A 225 -2.32 2.32 -10.33
CA ILE A 225 -1.47 3.52 -10.13
C ILE A 225 -2.16 4.77 -10.69
N GLU A 226 -2.76 4.70 -11.88
CA GLU A 226 -3.53 5.83 -12.44
C GLU A 226 -4.69 6.24 -11.54
N ALA A 227 -5.49 5.27 -11.08
CA ALA A 227 -6.62 5.52 -10.18
C ALA A 227 -6.17 6.17 -8.87
N PHE A 228 -5.08 5.68 -8.27
CA PHE A 228 -4.52 6.23 -7.04
C PHE A 228 -4.04 7.67 -7.22
N ILE A 229 -3.29 7.97 -8.29
CA ILE A 229 -2.79 9.32 -8.59
C ILE A 229 -3.95 10.28 -8.87
N ARG A 230 -4.92 9.86 -9.69
CA ARG A 230 -6.10 10.66 -9.99
C ARG A 230 -6.88 10.96 -8.72
N HIS A 231 -7.12 9.96 -7.88
CA HIS A 231 -7.91 10.10 -6.66
C HIS A 231 -7.25 11.03 -5.63
N LEU A 232 -5.95 10.86 -5.38
CA LEU A 232 -5.27 11.63 -4.33
C LEU A 232 -4.74 12.99 -4.78
N LEU A 233 -4.32 13.13 -6.05
CA LEU A 233 -3.66 14.34 -6.53
C LEU A 233 -4.53 15.13 -7.52
N ALA A 234 -5.68 14.57 -7.94
CA ALA A 234 -6.51 15.09 -9.02
C ALA A 234 -5.71 15.30 -10.32
N VAL A 235 -4.71 14.46 -10.59
CA VAL A 235 -3.85 14.54 -11.78
C VAL A 235 -4.15 13.37 -12.71
N GLU A 236 -4.51 13.69 -13.95
CA GLU A 236 -4.67 12.69 -15.00
C GLU A 236 -3.31 12.27 -15.55
N VAL A 237 -3.05 10.96 -15.52
CA VAL A 237 -1.83 10.35 -16.03
C VAL A 237 -2.16 9.12 -16.88
N THR A 238 -1.28 8.80 -17.82
CA THR A 238 -1.34 7.57 -18.61
C THR A 238 -0.09 6.74 -18.35
N ILE A 239 -0.28 5.48 -17.97
CA ILE A 239 0.78 4.57 -17.56
C ILE A 239 0.74 3.33 -18.46
N ALA A 240 1.87 3.05 -19.13
CA ALA A 240 2.03 1.86 -19.95
C ALA A 240 3.19 1.00 -19.44
N PRO A 241 3.03 -0.33 -19.30
CA PRO A 241 4.14 -1.21 -19.01
C PRO A 241 5.12 -1.24 -20.20
N ILE A 242 6.41 -1.28 -19.91
CA ILE A 242 7.48 -1.33 -20.91
C ILE A 242 8.48 -2.44 -20.54
N ALA A 243 9.14 -3.03 -21.54
CA ALA A 243 10.14 -4.08 -21.31
C ALA A 243 11.51 -3.51 -20.90
N ALA A 244 11.86 -2.34 -21.42
CA ALA A 244 13.13 -1.67 -21.16
C ALA A 244 12.97 -0.15 -21.34
N ILE A 245 13.91 0.60 -20.76
CA ILE A 245 14.05 2.04 -20.99
C ILE A 245 15.05 2.24 -22.12
N GLU A 246 14.56 2.68 -23.27
CA GLU A 246 15.40 2.97 -24.45
C GLU A 246 15.73 4.48 -24.57
N ASP A 247 15.14 5.33 -23.72
CA ASP A 247 15.39 6.78 -23.74
C ASP A 247 16.71 7.12 -23.05
N GLU A 248 17.73 7.46 -23.85
CA GLU A 248 19.04 7.91 -23.37
C GLU A 248 18.97 9.24 -22.59
N ASP A 249 17.94 10.07 -22.83
CA ASP A 249 17.68 11.35 -22.15
C ASP A 249 16.46 11.24 -21.21
N TRP A 250 16.30 10.12 -20.50
CA TRP A 250 15.26 10.02 -19.48
C TRP A 250 15.50 11.01 -18.34
N ARG A 251 14.45 11.74 -17.94
CA ARG A 251 14.57 12.92 -17.05
C ARG A 251 14.01 12.77 -15.66
N TRP A 252 13.27 11.70 -15.41
CA TRP A 252 12.64 11.50 -14.12
C TRP A 252 12.30 10.04 -13.91
N PHE A 253 12.38 9.61 -12.65
CA PHE A 253 11.90 8.31 -12.25
C PHE A 253 11.31 8.33 -10.84
N VAL A 254 10.48 7.34 -10.56
CA VAL A 254 9.95 7.06 -9.23
C VAL A 254 10.11 5.57 -8.96
N GLY A 255 10.82 5.22 -7.90
CA GLY A 255 10.80 3.85 -7.40
C GLY A 255 9.47 3.56 -6.73
N LEU A 256 8.77 2.50 -7.15
CA LEU A 256 7.53 2.04 -6.54
C LEU A 256 7.79 1.35 -5.21
N ASP A 257 9.02 0.93 -4.93
CA ASP A 257 9.48 0.34 -3.68
C ASP A 257 10.89 0.86 -3.31
N ALA A 258 11.45 0.38 -2.20
CA ALA A 258 12.77 0.77 -1.73
C ALA A 258 13.90 0.35 -2.68
N GLU A 259 13.82 -0.86 -3.23
CA GLU A 259 14.82 -1.39 -4.14
C GLU A 259 14.72 -0.72 -5.52
N GLY A 260 13.51 -0.51 -6.04
CA GLY A 260 13.29 0.25 -7.27
C GLY A 260 13.85 1.67 -7.16
N THR A 261 13.70 2.30 -5.99
CA THR A 261 14.31 3.61 -5.70
C THR A 261 15.84 3.53 -5.69
N ARG A 262 16.41 2.50 -5.06
CA ARG A 262 17.87 2.29 -4.99
C ARG A 262 18.47 2.08 -6.38
N ILE A 263 17.85 1.22 -7.19
CA ILE A 263 18.27 0.90 -8.56
C ILE A 263 18.15 2.12 -9.46
N GLY A 264 16.99 2.79 -9.45
CA GLY A 264 16.78 3.99 -10.25
C GLY A 264 17.79 5.10 -9.91
N ASN A 265 18.10 5.29 -8.63
CA ASN A 265 19.12 6.24 -8.18
C ASN A 265 20.53 5.91 -8.71
N ALA A 266 20.91 4.63 -8.74
CA ALA A 266 22.18 4.20 -9.28
C ALA A 266 22.27 4.47 -10.79
N LEU A 267 21.22 4.08 -11.54
CA LEU A 267 21.13 4.34 -12.99
C LEU A 267 21.15 5.84 -13.29
N TRP A 268 20.46 6.64 -12.49
CA TRP A 268 20.42 8.10 -12.62
C TRP A 268 21.80 8.76 -12.42
N ARG A 269 22.63 8.20 -11.54
CA ARG A 269 24.03 8.65 -11.32
C ARG A 269 25.02 8.08 -12.35
N GLY A 270 24.55 7.30 -13.33
CA GLY A 270 25.41 6.63 -14.31
C GLY A 270 26.22 5.47 -13.71
N GLU A 271 25.80 4.93 -12.57
CA GLU A 271 26.47 3.79 -11.94
C GLU A 271 26.11 2.48 -12.66
N ALA A 272 27.09 1.57 -12.75
CA ALA A 272 26.85 0.25 -13.32
C ALA A 272 26.03 -0.60 -12.34
N VAL A 273 24.92 -1.14 -12.82
CA VAL A 273 24.09 -2.11 -12.09
C VAL A 273 24.44 -3.52 -12.58
N ASP A 274 24.83 -4.40 -11.67
CA ASP A 274 25.18 -5.80 -11.97
C ASP A 274 23.96 -6.61 -12.44
N ALA A 275 24.21 -7.78 -13.05
CA ALA A 275 23.15 -8.62 -13.60
C ALA A 275 22.15 -9.07 -12.53
N ALA A 276 22.64 -9.49 -11.36
CA ALA A 276 21.80 -9.91 -10.24
C ALA A 276 20.83 -8.80 -9.77
N THR A 277 21.28 -7.55 -9.76
CA THR A 277 20.43 -6.41 -9.41
C THR A 277 19.42 -6.10 -10.51
N ARG A 278 19.79 -6.25 -11.79
CA ARG A 278 18.84 -6.06 -12.90
C ARG A 278 17.72 -7.11 -12.85
N GLU A 279 18.04 -8.35 -12.51
CA GLU A 279 17.05 -9.43 -12.34
C GLU A 279 16.05 -9.16 -11.21
N ARG A 280 16.36 -8.25 -10.28
CA ARG A 280 15.42 -7.82 -9.23
C ARG A 280 14.37 -6.82 -9.72
N VAL A 281 14.55 -6.19 -10.89
CA VAL A 281 13.55 -5.31 -11.49
C VAL A 281 12.43 -6.16 -12.07
N LEU A 282 11.25 -6.08 -11.46
CA LEU A 282 10.10 -6.91 -11.79
C LEU A 282 9.21 -6.28 -12.87
N ALA A 283 9.06 -4.96 -12.84
CA ALA A 283 8.28 -4.24 -13.83
C ALA A 283 8.78 -2.80 -14.02
N LEU A 284 8.68 -2.34 -15.26
CA LEU A 284 8.96 -0.97 -15.65
C LEU A 284 7.71 -0.36 -16.27
N PHE A 285 7.45 0.90 -15.96
CA PHE A 285 6.34 1.65 -16.56
C PHE A 285 6.81 2.98 -17.08
N ARG A 286 6.16 3.42 -18.15
CA ARG A 286 6.22 4.79 -18.66
C ARG A 286 4.96 5.53 -18.23
N LEU A 287 5.11 6.58 -17.44
CA LEU A 287 4.03 7.49 -17.04
C LEU A 287 4.13 8.80 -17.83
N THR A 288 2.99 9.24 -18.36
CA THR A 288 2.83 10.54 -19.02
C THR A 288 1.77 11.35 -18.28
N ILE A 289 2.10 12.58 -17.88
CA ILE A 289 1.16 13.53 -17.27
C ILE A 289 0.38 14.21 -18.39
N ALA A 290 -0.95 14.15 -18.37
CA ALA A 290 -1.78 14.64 -19.48
C ALA A 290 -1.73 16.18 -19.59
N GLU A 291 -1.79 16.88 -18.45
CA GLU A 291 -1.82 18.34 -18.40
C GLU A 291 -0.42 18.92 -18.25
N ALA A 292 0.15 19.44 -19.35
CA ALA A 292 1.48 20.05 -19.35
C ALA A 292 1.68 21.15 -18.27
N PRO A 293 0.71 22.03 -17.95
CA PRO A 293 0.88 23.03 -16.89
C PRO A 293 1.05 22.44 -15.48
N ARG A 294 0.55 21.21 -15.25
CA ARG A 294 0.70 20.52 -13.96
C ARG A 294 2.03 19.78 -13.83
N ALA A 295 2.75 19.56 -14.93
CA ALA A 295 4.05 18.93 -14.91
C ALA A 295 5.16 19.94 -14.56
N ASP A 296 6.19 19.49 -13.85
CA ASP A 296 7.39 20.29 -13.61
C ASP A 296 8.06 20.65 -14.95
N PRO A 297 8.38 21.93 -15.21
CA PRO A 297 9.04 22.35 -16.44
C PRO A 297 10.35 21.59 -16.74
N ARG A 298 11.04 21.10 -15.70
CA ARG A 298 12.27 20.29 -15.84
C ARG A 298 12.02 18.96 -16.53
N LEU A 299 10.80 18.42 -16.45
CA LEU A 299 10.41 17.22 -17.18
C LEU A 299 10.48 17.43 -18.69
N GLY A 300 10.24 18.66 -19.18
CA GLY A 300 10.41 19.02 -20.59
C GLY A 300 9.60 18.16 -21.57
N GLY A 301 8.43 17.66 -21.14
CA GLY A 301 7.57 16.79 -21.95
C GLY A 301 8.02 15.33 -22.04
N LYS A 302 9.10 14.94 -21.35
CA LYS A 302 9.54 13.55 -21.24
C LYS A 302 8.64 12.74 -20.29
N PRO A 303 8.57 11.40 -20.43
CA PRO A 303 7.85 10.58 -19.47
C PRO A 303 8.60 10.48 -18.13
N VAL A 304 7.85 10.06 -17.11
CA VAL A 304 8.38 9.59 -15.84
C VAL A 304 8.45 8.08 -15.86
N TYR A 305 9.57 7.50 -15.43
CA TYR A 305 9.72 6.04 -15.41
C TYR A 305 9.47 5.48 -14.01
N LEU A 306 8.66 4.42 -13.90
CA LEU A 306 8.35 3.78 -12.63
C LEU A 306 9.05 2.42 -12.53
N PHE A 307 9.64 2.14 -11.37
CA PHE A 307 10.42 0.92 -11.13
C PHE A 307 9.80 0.12 -9.99
N LEU A 308 9.33 -1.08 -10.28
CA LEU A 308 9.01 -2.06 -9.26
C LEU A 308 10.12 -3.11 -9.21
N ALA A 309 10.64 -3.39 -8.03
CA ALA A 309 11.67 -4.36 -7.77
C ALA A 309 11.39 -5.17 -6.50
N MET A 310 12.16 -6.24 -6.30
CA MET A 310 12.15 -7.06 -5.09
C MET A 310 13.47 -6.98 -4.33
N THR A 311 13.42 -7.22 -3.02
CA THR A 311 14.62 -7.39 -2.19
C THR A 311 15.37 -8.68 -2.57
N PRO A 312 16.64 -8.88 -2.11
CA PRO A 312 17.33 -10.16 -2.25
C PRO A 312 16.52 -11.36 -1.73
N ASP A 313 15.70 -11.15 -0.70
CA ASP A 313 14.85 -12.17 -0.08
C ASP A 313 13.55 -12.39 -0.84
N ARG A 314 13.43 -11.89 -2.08
CA ARG A 314 12.22 -12.00 -2.92
C ARG A 314 10.97 -11.38 -2.29
N LEU A 315 11.13 -10.33 -1.49
CA LEU A 315 10.02 -9.56 -0.94
C LEU A 315 9.79 -8.30 -1.78
N VAL A 316 8.53 -8.01 -2.09
CA VAL A 316 8.09 -6.78 -2.75
C VAL A 316 7.24 -6.00 -1.75
N THR A 317 7.70 -4.80 -1.38
CA THR A 317 6.94 -3.89 -0.53
C THR A 317 6.81 -2.55 -1.24
N MET A 318 5.67 -2.35 -1.90
CA MET A 318 5.40 -1.10 -2.57
C MET A 318 5.30 0.04 -1.54
N LYS A 319 5.68 1.24 -1.98
CA LYS A 319 5.68 2.48 -1.23
C LYS A 319 4.85 3.52 -1.98
N PRO A 320 3.51 3.49 -1.87
CA PRO A 320 2.62 4.42 -2.57
C PRO A 320 2.95 5.91 -2.30
N GLN A 321 3.52 6.22 -1.14
CA GLN A 321 4.02 7.55 -0.80
C GLN A 321 5.04 8.09 -1.80
N ASN A 322 5.78 7.23 -2.49
CA ASN A 322 6.75 7.65 -3.50
C ASN A 322 6.06 8.25 -4.72
N LEU A 323 4.83 7.83 -5.04
CA LEU A 323 4.03 8.45 -6.11
C LEU A 323 3.59 9.86 -5.73
N ILE A 324 3.32 10.12 -4.44
CA ILE A 324 2.90 11.44 -3.96
C ILE A 324 4.09 12.39 -3.85
N ALA A 325 5.20 11.91 -3.28
CA ALA A 325 6.37 12.74 -3.02
C ALA A 325 7.33 12.85 -4.21
N GLY A 326 7.35 11.85 -5.09
CA GLY A 326 8.34 11.70 -6.15
C GLY A 326 7.86 12.14 -7.54
N LEU A 327 6.57 12.27 -7.78
CA LEU A 327 6.08 12.72 -9.09
C LEU A 327 6.39 14.20 -9.33
N PRO A 328 6.84 14.57 -10.55
CA PRO A 328 7.15 15.95 -10.92
C PRO A 328 5.86 16.73 -11.24
N VAL A 329 5.01 16.92 -10.23
CA VAL A 329 3.77 17.71 -10.34
C VAL A 329 3.89 19.02 -9.57
N THR A 330 3.51 20.13 -10.20
CA THR A 330 3.62 21.49 -9.64
C THR A 330 2.36 21.95 -8.91
N GLN A 331 1.22 21.36 -9.24
CA GLN A 331 -0.08 21.64 -8.63
C GLN A 331 -0.84 20.33 -8.43
N THR A 332 -1.26 20.08 -7.18
CA THR A 332 -2.20 19.01 -6.84
C THR A 332 -3.55 19.63 -6.52
N GLY A 333 -4.65 19.03 -6.98
CA GLY A 333 -5.97 19.40 -6.48
C GLY A 333 -6.17 18.94 -5.04
N GLU A 334 -7.17 19.50 -4.36
CA GLU A 334 -7.69 18.92 -3.12
C GLU A 334 -8.71 17.84 -3.49
N ALA A 335 -8.55 16.64 -2.94
CA ALA A 335 -9.62 15.65 -2.84
C ALA A 335 -10.53 16.04 -1.67
#